data_AF-A0AAD1YRP3-F1
#
_entry.id   AF-A0AAD1YRP3-F1
#
_cell.length_a   1.000
_cell.length_b   1.000
_cell.length_c   1.000
_cell.angle_alpha   90.00
_cell.angle_beta   90.00
_cell.angle_gamma   90.00
#
_symmetry.space_group_name_H-M   'P 1'
#
loop_
_entity.id
_entity.type
_entity.pdbx_description
1 polymer ?
#
loop_
_entity_poly.entity_id
_entity_poly.type
_entity_poly.pdbx_seq_one_letter_code
_entity_poly.pdbx_strand_id
1 'polypeptide(L)'
;MLTYDGSEQGWAVFSKGLHDMTKGKGDILLTVFDNSEKWGQKVDHPDKFVSVMREEITGVHPEHHCNHVILPGSAGYIPERVVCSECGRTMDKYIMYRCCTD
;
A
#
# COMPACT_ATOMS: atom_id res chain seq x y z
N MET A 1 10.49 8.30 -11.53
CA MET A 1 10.79 7.39 -10.41
C MET A 1 9.46 6.89 -9.88
N LEU A 2 9.21 5.58 -9.87
CA LEU A 2 7.96 5.03 -9.35
C LEU A 2 8.01 5.09 -7.83
N THR A 3 7.42 6.12 -7.25
CA THR A 3 7.25 6.24 -5.80
C THR A 3 5.95 5.54 -5.43
N TYR A 4 6.03 4.46 -4.66
CA TYR A 4 4.89 3.97 -3.90
C TYR A 4 4.47 5.11 -2.98
N ASP A 5 3.19 5.52 -3.04
CA ASP A 5 2.50 6.54 -2.23
C ASP A 5 3.15 7.93 -2.03
N GLY A 6 4.32 8.20 -2.59
CA GLY A 6 5.07 9.45 -2.40
C GLY A 6 5.86 9.51 -1.09
N SER A 7 5.92 8.43 -0.30
CA SER A 7 6.81 8.35 0.86
C SER A 7 8.25 8.06 0.45
N GLU A 8 9.22 8.57 1.22
CA GLU A 8 10.64 8.22 1.06
C GLU A 8 11.00 6.85 1.68
N GLN A 9 9.98 6.09 2.09
CA GLN A 9 10.16 4.79 2.74
C GLN A 9 10.31 3.71 1.67
N GLY A 10 11.12 2.68 1.98
CA GLY A 10 11.32 1.54 1.08
C GLY A 10 10.01 0.80 0.80
N TRP A 11 9.87 0.19 -0.37
CA TRP A 11 8.72 -0.62 -0.76
C TRP A 11 9.19 -1.86 -1.52
N ALA A 12 8.36 -2.90 -1.54
CA ALA A 12 8.62 -4.06 -2.39
C ALA A 12 7.34 -4.59 -3.05
N VAL A 13 7.53 -5.28 -4.17
CA VAL A 13 6.48 -5.95 -4.94
C VAL A 13 6.86 -7.42 -5.07
N PHE A 14 5.87 -8.30 -4.83
CA PHE A 14 5.99 -9.74 -5.02
C PHE A 14 4.99 -10.14 -6.11
N SER A 15 5.46 -10.86 -7.12
CA SER A 15 4.63 -11.28 -8.25
C SER A 15 4.87 -12.74 -8.59
N LYS A 16 3.79 -13.41 -8.98
CA LYS A 16 3.81 -14.75 -9.56
C LYS A 16 3.07 -14.69 -10.89
N GLY A 17 3.83 -14.78 -11.98
CA GLY A 17 3.30 -14.64 -13.33
C GLY A 17 2.69 -13.26 -13.58
N LEU A 18 1.73 -13.20 -14.50
CA LEU A 18 1.11 -11.96 -14.98
C LEU A 18 -0.06 -11.46 -14.13
N HIS A 19 -0.71 -12.35 -13.38
CA HIS A 19 -2.00 -12.06 -12.75
C HIS A 19 -1.96 -11.97 -11.24
N ASP A 20 -0.90 -12.46 -10.61
CA ASP A 20 -0.83 -12.51 -9.16
C ASP A 20 0.30 -11.62 -8.66
N MET A 21 -0.07 -10.50 -8.05
CA MET A 21 0.87 -9.52 -7.53
C MET A 21 0.39 -9.00 -6.18
N THR A 22 1.33 -8.74 -5.28
CA THR A 22 1.10 -8.04 -4.02
C THR A 22 2.23 -7.04 -3.78
N LYS A 23 1.97 -6.03 -2.97
CA LYS A 23 2.88 -4.91 -2.70
C LYS A 23 2.69 -4.42 -1.27
N GLY A 24 3.73 -3.86 -0.69
CA GLY A 24 3.65 -3.28 0.66
C GLY A 24 4.79 -2.31 0.93
N LYS A 25 4.59 -1.44 1.92
CA LYS A 25 5.64 -0.60 2.49
C LYS A 25 6.65 -1.44 3.26
N GLY A 26 7.87 -0.95 3.36
CA GLY A 26 8.98 -1.65 3.98
C GLY A 26 8.73 -1.99 5.44
N ASP A 27 8.16 -1.07 6.23
CA ASP A 27 7.80 -1.28 7.62
C ASP A 27 6.74 -2.40 7.80
N ILE A 28 5.70 -2.40 6.96
CA ILE A 28 4.67 -3.44 6.93
C ILE A 28 5.29 -4.78 6.54
N LEU A 29 6.11 -4.79 5.49
CA LEU A 29 6.76 -6.01 5.02
C LEU A 29 7.73 -6.58 6.05
N LEU A 30 8.53 -5.75 6.71
CA LEU A 30 9.39 -6.16 7.81
C LEU A 30 8.57 -6.80 8.93
N THR A 31 7.45 -6.18 9.31
CA THR A 31 6.53 -6.73 10.32
C THR A 31 5.95 -8.08 9.91
N VAL A 32 5.58 -8.24 8.62
CA VAL A 32 5.08 -9.52 8.09
C VAL A 32 6.18 -10.58 8.11
N PHE A 33 7.41 -10.23 7.71
CA PHE A 33 8.55 -11.17 7.70
C PHE A 33 9.00 -11.57 9.10
N ASP A 34 8.99 -10.65 10.06
CA ASP A 34 9.28 -10.95 11.47
C ASP A 34 8.25 -11.93 12.07
N ASN A 35 7.01 -11.91 11.56
CA ASN A 35 5.96 -12.85 11.93
C ASN A 35 5.86 -14.09 11.02
N SER A 36 6.88 -14.36 10.20
CA SER A 36 6.89 -15.48 9.24
C SER A 36 6.72 -16.86 9.87
N GLU A 37 7.10 -17.07 11.13
CA GLU A 37 6.82 -18.33 11.84
C GLU A 37 5.31 -18.60 12.00
N LYS A 38 4.48 -17.56 12.09
CA LYS A 38 3.02 -17.69 12.33
C LYS A 38 2.25 -18.05 11.06
N TRP A 39 2.70 -17.57 9.91
CA TRP A 39 2.00 -17.75 8.64
C TRP A 39 2.75 -18.61 7.63
N GLY A 40 4.05 -18.87 7.84
CA GLY A 40 4.88 -19.64 6.93
C GLY A 40 4.32 -21.04 6.66
N GLN A 41 3.70 -21.66 7.67
CA GLN A 41 3.03 -22.96 7.51
C GLN A 41 1.78 -22.90 6.60
N LYS A 42 1.19 -21.72 6.38
CA LYS A 42 0.08 -21.52 5.43
C LYS A 42 0.57 -21.59 3.97
N VAL A 43 1.87 -21.39 3.73
CA VAL A 43 2.51 -21.57 2.42
C VAL A 43 2.86 -23.05 2.23
N ASP A 44 1.83 -23.88 2.08
CA ASP A 44 1.97 -25.32 1.84
C ASP A 44 2.42 -25.66 0.40
N HIS A 45 2.36 -24.70 -0.51
CA HIS A 45 2.81 -24.80 -1.89
C HIS A 45 3.43 -23.46 -2.34
N PRO A 46 4.51 -23.46 -3.15
CA PRO A 46 5.13 -22.23 -3.67
C PRO A 46 4.13 -21.27 -4.33
N ASP A 47 3.09 -21.84 -4.94
CA ASP A 47 2.04 -21.10 -5.61
C ASP A 47 1.20 -20.22 -4.68
N LYS A 48 1.13 -20.54 -3.39
CA LYS A 48 0.34 -19.79 -2.40
C LYS A 48 1.10 -18.62 -1.79
N PHE A 49 2.41 -18.51 -2.04
CA PHE A 49 3.25 -17.48 -1.41
C PHE A 49 2.69 -16.06 -1.62
N VAL A 50 2.34 -15.70 -2.86
CA VAL A 50 1.81 -14.36 -3.16
C VAL A 50 0.43 -14.12 -2.54
N SER A 51 -0.43 -15.14 -2.51
CA SER A 51 -1.75 -15.06 -1.89
C SER A 51 -1.66 -14.90 -0.38
N VAL A 52 -0.86 -15.73 0.29
CA VAL A 52 -0.65 -15.67 1.75
C VAL A 52 0.01 -14.35 2.13
N MET A 53 1.04 -13.90 1.40
CA MET A 53 1.65 -12.58 1.62
C MET A 53 0.63 -11.45 1.49
N ARG A 54 -0.28 -11.50 0.51
CA ARG A 54 -1.35 -10.52 0.37
C ARG A 54 -2.26 -10.50 1.59
N GLU A 55 -2.65 -11.66 2.11
CA GLU A 55 -3.49 -11.77 3.31
C GLU A 55 -2.78 -11.20 4.55
N GLU A 56 -1.52 -11.57 4.78
CA GLU A 56 -0.75 -11.11 5.94
C GLU A 56 -0.47 -9.60 5.88
N ILE A 57 -0.13 -9.05 4.69
CA ILE A 57 0.02 -7.61 4.48
C ILE A 57 -1.29 -6.87 4.79
N THR A 58 -2.43 -7.43 4.36
CA THR A 58 -3.75 -6.84 4.61
C THR A 58 -4.15 -6.93 6.10
N GLY A 59 -3.71 -7.97 6.80
CA GLY A 59 -3.97 -8.15 8.24
C GLY A 59 -3.12 -7.25 9.14
N VAL A 60 -1.94 -6.83 8.69
CA VAL A 60 -1.05 -5.91 9.42
C VAL A 60 -1.45 -4.45 9.21
N HIS A 61 -2.25 -4.13 8.20
CA HIS A 61 -2.76 -2.78 7.96
C HIS A 61 -3.67 -2.32 9.13
N PRO A 62 -3.29 -1.33 9.97
CA PRO A 62 -4.25 -0.66 10.88
C PRO A 62 -5.60 -0.28 10.21
N GLU A 63 -6.70 -0.14 10.95
CA GLU A 63 -8.00 0.19 10.32
C GLU A 63 -8.01 1.57 9.60
N HIS A 64 -7.07 2.45 9.95
CA HIS A 64 -6.94 3.81 9.45
C HIS A 64 -5.52 4.12 8.91
N HIS A 65 -5.30 3.94 7.60
CA HIS A 65 -4.15 4.54 6.89
C HIS A 65 -4.58 5.78 6.18
N CYS A 66 -4.09 6.93 6.61
CA CYS A 66 -4.14 8.13 5.79
C CYS A 66 -2.91 8.14 4.88
N ASN A 67 -3.06 7.70 3.64
CA ASN A 67 -2.13 8.10 2.58
C ASN A 67 -2.51 9.49 2.10
N HIS A 68 -1.57 10.43 2.11
CA HIS A 68 -1.81 11.78 1.62
C HIS A 68 -1.31 11.89 0.18
N VAL A 69 -2.23 12.07 -0.77
CA VAL A 69 -1.87 12.31 -2.16
C VAL A 69 -1.84 13.81 -2.40
N ILE A 70 -0.69 14.36 -2.76
CA ILE A 70 -0.57 15.75 -3.21
C ILE A 70 -0.84 15.78 -4.71
N LEU A 71 -2.00 16.31 -5.10
CA LEU A 71 -2.32 16.54 -6.50
C LEU A 71 -1.91 17.97 -6.89
N PRO A 72 -1.00 18.16 -7.86
CA PRO A 72 -0.62 19.49 -8.30
C PRO A 72 -1.84 20.21 -8.93
N GLY A 73 -2.22 21.34 -8.35
CA GLY A 73 -3.38 22.15 -8.78
C GLY A 73 -3.27 22.76 -10.18
N SER A 74 -2.15 22.56 -10.88
CA SER A 74 -1.88 23.13 -12.21
C SER A 74 -2.62 22.42 -13.35
N ALA A 75 -3.25 21.26 -13.13
CA ALA A 75 -3.86 20.47 -14.19
C ALA A 75 -5.39 20.64 -14.34
N GLY A 76 -6.03 21.57 -13.60
CA GLY A 76 -7.46 21.89 -13.75
C GLY A 76 -8.45 20.74 -13.43
N TYR A 77 -7.96 19.54 -13.17
CA TYR A 77 -8.75 18.33 -12.95
C TYR A 77 -8.25 17.61 -11.71
N ILE A 78 -8.97 17.78 -10.60
CA ILE A 78 -8.81 16.96 -9.40
C ILE A 78 -9.76 15.78 -9.56
N PRO A 79 -9.27 14.53 -9.72
CA PRO A 79 -10.13 13.36 -9.85
C PRO A 79 -11.16 13.32 -8.71
N GLU A 80 -12.43 13.07 -9.04
CA GLU A 80 -13.47 12.94 -8.02
C GLU A 80 -13.30 11.67 -7.18
N ARG A 81 -12.62 10.66 -7.73
CA ARG A 81 -12.39 9.38 -7.09
C ARG A 81 -10.94 8.99 -7.23
N VAL A 82 -10.30 8.75 -6.09
CA VAL A 82 -8.97 8.14 -6.01
C VAL A 82 -9.13 6.85 -5.22
N VAL A 83 -8.51 5.78 -5.71
CA VAL A 83 -8.49 4.49 -5.00
C VAL A 83 -7.22 4.43 -4.17
N CYS A 84 -7.37 4.09 -2.89
CA CYS A 84 -6.23 3.94 -2.00
C CYS A 84 -5.32 2.82 -2.51
N SER A 85 -4.03 3.14 -2.71
CA SER A 85 -3.03 2.19 -3.19
C SER A 85 -2.75 1.04 -2.22
N GLU A 86 -3.19 1.17 -0.98
CA GLU A 86 -3.00 0.23 0.12
C GLU A 86 -4.22 -0.66 0.34
N CYS A 87 -5.39 -0.08 0.63
CA CYS A 87 -6.58 -0.85 0.97
C CYS A 87 -7.59 -1.03 -0.18
N GLY A 88 -7.34 -0.42 -1.35
CA GLY A 88 -8.26 -0.51 -2.50
C GLY A 88 -9.62 0.17 -2.32
N ARG A 89 -9.89 0.78 -1.15
CA ARG A 89 -11.09 1.57 -0.88
C ARG A 89 -11.02 2.92 -1.59
N THR A 90 -12.17 3.46 -1.96
CA THR A 90 -12.26 4.85 -2.45
C THR A 90 -11.86 5.80 -1.33
N MET A 91 -10.95 6.72 -1.61
CA MET A 91 -10.49 7.72 -0.67
C MET A 91 -11.49 8.87 -0.58
N ASP A 92 -11.64 9.41 0.63
CA ASP A 92 -12.36 10.66 0.84
C ASP A 92 -11.56 11.85 0.32
N LYS A 93 -12.27 12.81 -0.28
CA LYS A 93 -11.68 14.02 -0.86
C LYS A 93 -11.76 15.18 0.12
N TYR A 94 -10.60 15.67 0.55
CA TYR A 94 -10.49 16.89 1.34
C TYR A 94 -9.71 17.96 0.58
N ILE A 95 -10.24 19.19 0.54
CA ILE A 95 -9.51 20.37 0.03
C ILE A 95 -8.98 21.11 1.25
N MET A 96 -7.65 21.14 1.40
CA MET A 96 -7.00 21.83 2.52
C MET A 96 -6.28 23.08 2.02
N TYR A 97 -6.63 24.22 2.60
CA TYR A 97 -5.91 25.48 2.40
C TYR A 97 -4.96 25.68 3.58
N ARG A 98 -3.66 25.72 3.30
CA ARG A 98 -2.65 26.06 4.32
C ARG A 98 -2.10 27.44 3.99
N CYS A 99 -2.29 28.39 4.90
CA CYS A 99 -1.59 29.66 4.86
C CYS A 99 -0.30 29.50 5.68
N CYS A 100 0.85 29.60 5.01
CA CYS A 100 2.21 29.51 5.54
C CYS A 100 2.69 28.12 6.01
N THR A 101 3.94 27.81 5.64
CA THR A 101 4.80 26.77 6.24
C THR A 101 5.90 27.49 7.01
N ASP A 102 5.52 28.23 8.04
CA ASP A 102 6.43 28.55 9.15
C ASP A 102 6.07 27.62 10.32
#